data_AF-A0A7J2JRT9-F1
#
_entry.id   AF-A0A7J2JRT9-F1
#
_cell.length_a   1.000
_cell.length_b   1.000
_cell.length_c   1.000
_cell.angle_alpha   90.00
_cell.angle_beta   90.00
_cell.angle_gamma   90.00
#
_symmetry.space_group_name_H-M   'P 1'
#
loop_
_entity.id
_entity.type
_entity.pdbx_description
1 polymer ?
#
loop_
_entity_poly.entity_id
_entity_poly.type
_entity_poly.pdbx_seq_one_letter_code
_entity_poly.pdbx_strand_id
1 'polypeptide(L)'
;RAVLLMLGSRARTHEDVAHEFGLRVIREGLGDRELGRTLNLLRQAREEGDYAPIFTVSREEAAELVERARSFVSWAERTVELLASGRRVGGEGSEGG
;
A
#
# COMPACT_ATOMS: atom_id res chain seq x y z
N ARG A 1 6.53 0.08 3.37
CA ARG A 1 7.27 -0.67 4.43
C ARG A 1 7.13 -0.06 5.82
N ALA A 2 7.23 1.27 5.99
CA ALA A 2 7.15 1.94 7.30
C ALA A 2 5.93 1.54 8.16
N VAL A 3 4.71 1.59 7.59
CA VAL A 3 3.48 1.16 8.30
C VAL A 3 3.59 -0.27 8.82
N LEU A 4 4.05 -1.22 8.01
CA LEU A 4 4.22 -2.62 8.42
C LEU A 4 5.23 -2.79 9.56
N LEU A 5 6.30 -2.01 9.58
CA LEU A 5 7.28 -2.03 10.67
C LEU A 5 6.67 -1.52 11.98
N MET A 6 5.86 -0.46 11.92
CA MET A 6 5.12 0.06 13.08
C MET A 6 4.09 -0.96 13.60
N LEU A 7 3.53 -1.79 12.72
CA LEU A 7 2.66 -2.92 13.06
C LEU A 7 3.43 -4.18 13.51
N GLY A 8 4.76 -4.10 13.66
CA GLY A 8 5.60 -5.22 14.11
C GLY A 8 5.85 -6.32 13.08
N SER A 9 5.58 -6.08 11.79
CA SER A 9 5.86 -7.05 10.73
C SER A 9 7.37 -7.22 10.50
N ARG A 10 7.76 -8.45 10.16
CA ARG A 10 9.15 -8.82 9.84
C ARG A 10 9.35 -9.15 8.36
N ALA A 11 8.53 -8.60 7.47
CA ALA A 11 8.65 -8.81 6.03
C ALA A 11 10.07 -8.51 5.52
N ARG A 12 10.67 -9.49 4.83
CA ARG A 12 12.05 -9.40 4.32
C ARG A 12 12.10 -9.30 2.80
N THR A 13 11.12 -9.86 2.10
CA THR A 13 11.03 -9.82 0.63
C THR A 13 9.93 -8.87 0.13
N HIS A 14 9.94 -8.57 -1.16
CA HIS A 14 8.86 -7.78 -1.80
C HIS A 14 7.51 -8.50 -1.76
N GLU A 15 7.51 -9.83 -1.85
CA GLU A 15 6.31 -10.65 -1.74
C GLU A 15 5.77 -10.65 -0.30
N ASP A 16 6.65 -10.80 0.69
CA ASP A 16 6.28 -10.72 2.10
C ASP A 16 5.63 -9.36 2.40
N VAL A 17 6.16 -8.28 1.84
CA VAL A 17 5.60 -6.93 2.03
C VAL A 17 4.20 -6.84 1.48
N ALA A 18 3.95 -7.33 0.25
CA ALA A 18 2.61 -7.30 -0.33
C ALA A 18 1.62 -8.19 0.43
N HIS A 19 2.07 -9.38 0.84
CA HIS A 19 1.28 -10.31 1.63
C HIS A 19 0.90 -9.70 2.99
N GLU A 20 1.89 -9.26 3.77
CA GLU A 20 1.69 -8.67 5.09
C GLU A 20 0.86 -7.38 5.02
N PHE A 21 0.98 -6.60 3.93
CA PHE A 21 0.11 -5.45 3.69
C PHE A 21 -1.35 -5.89 3.52
N GLY A 22 -1.62 -6.90 2.69
CA GLY A 22 -2.96 -7.46 2.55
C GLY A 22 -3.55 -7.98 3.86
N LEU A 23 -2.74 -8.65 4.68
CA LEU A 23 -3.15 -9.16 5.99
C LEU A 23 -3.44 -8.02 6.97
N ARG A 24 -2.45 -7.19 7.27
CA ARG A 24 -2.49 -6.27 8.42
C ARG A 24 -3.08 -4.91 8.11
N VAL A 25 -3.14 -4.53 6.83
CA VAL A 25 -3.68 -3.22 6.43
C VAL A 25 -5.09 -3.38 5.87
N ILE A 26 -5.26 -4.29 4.91
CA ILE A 26 -6.54 -4.42 4.20
C ILE A 26 -7.53 -5.25 5.00
N ARG A 27 -7.14 -6.44 5.48
CA ARG A 27 -8.07 -7.32 6.19
C ARG A 27 -8.43 -6.82 7.58
N GLU A 28 -7.48 -6.17 8.27
CA GLU A 28 -7.71 -5.58 9.59
C GLU A 28 -8.40 -4.20 9.53
N GLY A 29 -8.75 -3.71 8.33
CA GLY A 29 -9.53 -2.48 8.15
C GLY A 29 -8.74 -1.18 8.35
N LEU A 30 -7.40 -1.23 8.44
CA LEU A 30 -6.53 -0.06 8.56
C LEU A 30 -6.50 0.79 7.27
N GLY A 31 -6.72 0.13 6.13
CA GLY A 31 -6.79 0.73 4.82
C GLY A 31 -7.79 0.01 3.93
N ASP A 32 -8.31 0.71 2.93
CA ASP A 32 -9.28 0.15 1.99
C ASP A 32 -8.64 -0.79 0.95
N ARG A 33 -9.49 -1.49 0.19
CA ARG A 33 -9.04 -2.38 -0.89
C ARG A 33 -8.35 -1.65 -2.04
N GLU A 34 -8.59 -0.35 -2.21
CA GLU A 34 -7.99 0.45 -3.28
C GLU A 34 -6.49 0.64 -3.04
N LEU A 35 -6.07 0.80 -1.79
CA LEU A 35 -4.65 0.81 -1.40
C LEU A 35 -3.95 -0.51 -1.77
N GLY A 36 -4.62 -1.64 -1.55
CA GLY A 36 -4.11 -2.97 -1.93
C GLY A 36 -3.94 -3.11 -3.45
N ARG A 37 -4.94 -2.65 -4.23
CA ARG A 37 -4.87 -2.64 -5.70
C ARG A 37 -3.76 -1.71 -6.19
N THR A 38 -3.65 -0.51 -5.61
CA THR A 38 -2.63 0.49 -5.94
C THR A 38 -1.22 -0.06 -5.70
N LEU A 39 -1.00 -0.74 -4.57
CA LEU A 39 0.29 -1.36 -4.28
C LEU A 39 0.68 -2.42 -5.32
N ASN A 40 -0.26 -3.29 -5.71
CA ASN A 40 -0.02 -4.30 -6.73
C ASN A 40 0.24 -3.69 -8.11
N LEU A 41 -0.57 -2.71 -8.52
CA LEU A 41 -0.45 -2.00 -9.79
C LEU A 41 0.92 -1.30 -9.90
N LEU A 42 1.34 -0.58 -8.87
CA LEU A 42 2.65 0.10 -8.84
C LEU A 42 3.81 -0.89 -8.84
N ARG A 43 3.66 -2.06 -8.20
CA ARG A 43 4.68 -3.10 -8.20
C ARG A 43 4.84 -3.71 -9.60
N GLN A 44 3.73 -4.03 -10.25
CA GLN A 44 3.71 -4.55 -11.61
C GLN A 44 4.27 -3.54 -12.61
N ALA A 45 3.86 -2.27 -12.54
CA ALA A 45 4.37 -1.21 -13.41
C ALA A 45 5.89 -1.02 -13.25
N ARG A 46 6.42 -1.20 -12.03
CA ARG A 46 7.87 -1.18 -11.79
C ARG A 46 8.56 -2.42 -12.39
N GLU A 47 8.03 -3.61 -12.17
CA GLU A 47 8.58 -4.85 -12.74
C GLU A 47 8.61 -4.78 -14.27
N GLU A 48 7.54 -4.27 -14.90
CA GLU A 48 7.47 -4.03 -16.33
C GLU A 48 8.47 -2.95 -16.77
N GLY A 49 8.61 -1.84 -16.05
CA GLY A 49 9.59 -0.79 -16.38
C GLY A 49 11.06 -1.22 -16.23
N ASP A 50 11.36 -2.08 -15.24
CA ASP A 50 12.72 -2.55 -14.94
C ASP A 50 13.16 -3.69 -15.89
N TYR A 51 12.21 -4.44 -16.49
CA TYR A 51 12.52 -5.64 -17.28
C TYR A 51 11.95 -5.65 -18.71
N ALA A 52 11.04 -4.76 -19.10
CA ALA A 52 10.51 -4.74 -20.47
C ALA A 52 11.45 -3.96 -21.42
N PRO A 53 11.86 -4.55 -22.55
CA PRO A 53 12.61 -3.82 -23.58
C PRO A 53 11.78 -2.70 -24.25
N ILE A 54 10.45 -2.71 -24.08
CA ILE A 54 9.50 -1.68 -24.54
C ILE A 54 8.49 -1.46 -23.41
N PHE A 55 8.61 -0.34 -22.69
CA PHE A 55 7.62 0.10 -21.71
C PHE A 55 6.70 1.15 -22.36
N THR A 56 5.55 0.72 -22.89
CA THR A 56 4.55 1.60 -23.49
C THR A 56 3.46 1.93 -22.48
N VAL A 57 3.75 2.86 -21.58
CA VAL A 57 2.76 3.54 -20.76
C VAL A 57 2.49 4.91 -21.37
N SER A 58 1.22 5.25 -21.59
CA SER A 58 0.83 6.60 -22.02
C SER A 58 1.16 7.63 -20.94
N ARG A 59 1.26 8.91 -21.33
CA ARG A 59 1.50 10.00 -20.36
C ARG A 59 0.36 10.08 -19.34
N GLU A 60 -0.85 9.80 -19.77
CA GLU A 60 -2.07 9.80 -18.97
C GLU A 60 -2.04 8.67 -17.92
N GLU A 61 -1.70 7.45 -18.33
CA GLU A 61 -1.52 6.32 -17.42
C GLU A 61 -0.38 6.56 -16.43
N ALA A 62 0.74 7.12 -16.88
CA ALA A 62 1.83 7.51 -15.99
C ALA A 62 1.40 8.55 -14.95
N ALA A 63 0.66 9.58 -15.38
CA ALA A 63 0.13 10.60 -14.47
C ALA A 63 -0.83 10.00 -13.44
N GLU A 64 -1.72 9.11 -13.86
CA GLU A 64 -2.65 8.43 -12.96
C GLU A 64 -1.91 7.54 -11.94
N LEU A 65 -0.88 6.82 -12.36
CA LEU A 65 -0.02 6.03 -11.47
C LEU A 65 0.70 6.90 -10.44
N VAL A 66 1.20 8.07 -10.85
CA VAL A 66 1.83 9.03 -9.94
C VAL A 66 0.83 9.57 -8.91
N GLU A 67 -0.38 9.92 -9.32
CA GLU A 67 -1.41 10.41 -8.40
C GLU A 67 -1.86 9.32 -7.40
N ARG A 68 -2.00 8.08 -7.86
CA ARG A 68 -2.25 6.93 -6.98
C ARG A 68 -1.11 6.72 -5.98
N ALA A 69 0.14 6.83 -6.42
CA ALA A 69 1.30 6.72 -5.55
C ALA A 69 1.34 7.84 -4.50
N ARG A 70 1.02 9.09 -4.88
CA ARG A 70 0.92 10.23 -3.95
C ARG A 70 -0.14 9.99 -2.88
N SER A 71 -1.32 9.53 -3.29
CA SER A 71 -2.41 9.19 -2.37
C SER A 71 -2.01 8.09 -1.39
N PHE A 72 -1.34 7.04 -1.89
CA PHE A 72 -0.83 5.95 -1.06
C PHE A 72 0.20 6.44 -0.02
N VAL A 73 1.15 7.29 -0.43
CA VAL A 73 2.16 7.87 0.48
C VAL A 73 1.51 8.74 1.54
N SER A 74 0.57 9.61 1.15
CA SER A 74 -0.14 10.48 2.10
C SER A 74 -0.92 9.67 3.15
N TRP A 75 -1.59 8.59 2.74
CA TRP A 75 -2.23 7.67 3.67
C TRP A 75 -1.21 7.01 4.62
N ALA A 76 -0.07 6.57 4.09
CA ALA A 76 0.96 5.89 4.88
C ALA A 76 1.60 6.83 5.92
N GLU A 77 1.88 8.08 5.54
CA GLU A 77 2.41 9.11 6.44
C GLU A 77 1.46 9.39 7.60
N ARG A 78 0.19 9.68 7.29
CA ARG A 78 -0.84 9.90 8.31
C ARG A 78 -1.00 8.69 9.23
N THR A 79 -0.95 7.48 8.68
CA THR A 79 -1.06 6.24 9.47
C THR A 79 0.14 6.07 10.39
N VAL A 80 1.36 6.36 9.92
CA VAL A 80 2.56 6.32 10.75
C VAL A 80 2.50 7.36 11.88
N GLU A 81 2.07 8.59 11.60
CA GLU A 81 1.88 9.62 12.62
C GLU A 81 0.86 9.21 13.69
N LEU A 82 -0.27 8.61 13.27
CA LEU A 82 -1.29 8.09 14.19
C LEU A 82 -0.71 7.00 15.08
N LEU A 83 -0.02 6.01 14.50
CA LEU A 83 0.62 4.93 15.24
C LEU A 83 1.72 5.44 16.18
N ALA A 84 2.52 6.42 15.76
CA ALA A 84 3.59 7.02 16.55
C ALA A 84 3.06 7.86 17.72
N SER A 85 1.90 8.51 17.56
CA SER A 85 1.24 9.29 18.63
C SER A 85 0.54 8.43 19.70
N GLY A 86 0.63 7.09 19.61
CA GLY A 86 -0.01 6.17 20.56
C GLY A 86 -1.54 6.11 20.44
N ARG A 87 -2.12 6.79 19.45
CA ARG A 87 -3.55 6.69 19.14
C ARG A 87 -3.78 5.37 18.41
N ARG A 88 -4.62 4.50 18.98
CA ARG A 88 -5.05 3.29 18.28
C ARG A 88 -5.82 3.71 17.04
N VAL A 89 -5.43 3.17 15.90
CA VAL A 89 -6.27 3.26 14.70
C VAL A 89 -7.48 2.37 14.98
N GLY A 90 -8.62 3.00 15.25
CA GLY A 90 -9.87 2.29 15.50
C GLY A 90 -10.33 1.62 14.21
N GLY A 91 -10.36 0.29 14.21
CA GLY A 91 -11.13 -0.47 13.23
C GLY A 91 -12.61 -0.34 13.60
N GLU A 92 -13.28 0.68 13.08
CA GLU A 92 -14.74 0.66 12.95
C GLU A 92 -15.09 -0.06 11.65
N GLY A 93 -15.77 -1.20 11.76
CA GLY A 93 -16.47 -1.84 10.64
C GLY A 93 -16.05 -3.27 10.31
N SER A 94 -16.61 -4.24 11.05
CA SER A 94 -17.61 -5.18 10.50
C SER A 94 -17.89 -6.30 11.52
N GLU A 95 -18.82 -6.01 12.43
CA GLU A 95 -19.83 -7.02 12.76
C GLU A 95 -20.72 -7.22 11.52
N GLY A 96 -21.07 -8.48 11.21
CA GLY A 96 -22.18 -8.82 10.32
C GLY A 96 -21.79 -9.42 8.97
N GLY A 97 -22.14 -10.70 8.78
CA GLY A 97 -22.14 -11.40 7.49
C GLY A 97 -21.75 -12.86 7.60
#